data_AF-A0A853AXI3-F1
#
_entry.id   AF-A0A853AXI3-F1
#
_cell.length_a   1.000
_cell.length_b   1.000
_cell.length_c   1.000
_cell.angle_alpha   90.00
_cell.angle_beta   90.00
_cell.angle_gamma   90.00
#
_symmetry.space_group_name_H-M   'P 1'
#
loop_
_entity.id
_entity.type
_entity.pdbx_description
1 polymer ?
#
loop_
_entity_poly.entity_id
_entity_poly.type
_entity_poly.pdbx_seq_one_letter_code
_entity_poly.pdbx_strand_id
1 'polypeptide(L)'
;MASEVNPAAGPAIAALAREVEEFVAAAGWDQQPQLFALVPTEALLREQPELAGQLDPSSALTPVAQEPLPESDLAEALGRIAWPDAVIGCALAQEIIILPPSAESELPESEAGDVARLRQAAADHPDRTEARLVAAVLRDGPAACVMRLRGYTQTEDAEPADEIVEHPDLAPNLVEALRATLTP
;
A
#
# COMPACT_ATOMS: atom_id res chain seq x y z
N MET A 1 -26.78 15.44 -1.26
CA MET A 1 -26.75 14.21 -0.45
C MET A 1 -25.38 14.19 0.18
N ALA A 2 -25.27 14.58 1.45
CA ALA A 2 -23.98 14.66 2.12
C ALA A 2 -23.55 13.22 2.46
N SER A 3 -22.45 12.74 1.88
CA SER A 3 -21.78 11.54 2.38
C SER A 3 -21.31 11.85 3.80
N GLU A 4 -22.02 11.30 4.79
CA GLU A 4 -21.51 11.24 6.16
C GLU A 4 -20.22 10.42 6.12
N VAL A 5 -19.09 11.09 6.16
CA VAL A 5 -17.79 10.45 6.40
C VAL A 5 -17.90 9.76 7.75
N ASN A 6 -18.04 8.44 7.75
CA ASN A 6 -18.13 7.66 8.97
C ASN A 6 -16.81 7.81 9.74
N PRO A 7 -16.77 8.50 10.90
CA PRO A 7 -15.52 8.75 11.61
C PRO A 7 -14.85 7.47 12.13
N ALA A 8 -15.58 6.36 12.21
CA ALA A 8 -15.04 5.04 12.54
C ALA A 8 -14.31 4.35 11.36
N ALA A 9 -14.52 4.82 10.12
CA ALA A 9 -13.87 4.23 8.95
C ALA A 9 -12.36 4.51 8.91
N GLY A 10 -11.88 5.60 9.51
CA GLY A 10 -10.46 5.99 9.55
C GLY A 10 -9.61 5.01 10.36
N PRO A 11 -9.95 4.76 11.64
CA PRO A 11 -9.27 3.76 12.44
C PRO A 11 -9.34 2.34 11.85
N ALA A 12 -10.48 1.99 11.24
CA ALA A 12 -10.66 0.68 10.60
C ALA A 12 -9.78 0.50 9.36
N ILE A 13 -9.66 1.51 8.49
CA ILE A 13 -8.80 1.40 7.29
C ILE A 13 -7.32 1.40 7.66
N ALA A 14 -6.92 2.09 8.74
CA ALA A 14 -5.55 2.03 9.25
C ALA A 14 -5.19 0.65 9.80
N ALA A 15 -6.08 0.05 10.61
CA ALA A 15 -5.91 -1.32 11.09
C ALA A 15 -5.81 -2.31 9.92
N LEU A 16 -6.67 -2.17 8.91
CA LEU A 16 -6.64 -3.00 7.71
C LEU A 16 -5.35 -2.85 6.90
N ALA A 17 -4.87 -1.62 6.71
CA ALA A 17 -3.60 -1.37 6.02
C ALA A 17 -2.43 -2.03 6.76
N ARG A 18 -2.48 -2.03 8.10
CA ARG A 18 -1.50 -2.70 8.95
C ARG A 18 -1.60 -4.23 8.87
N GLU A 19 -2.81 -4.79 8.87
CA GLU A 19 -3.02 -6.23 8.66
C GLU A 19 -2.47 -6.69 7.31
N VAL A 20 -2.70 -5.92 6.25
CA VAL A 20 -2.13 -6.20 4.91
C VAL A 20 -0.61 -6.11 4.93
N GLU A 21 -0.03 -5.11 5.60
CA GLU A 21 1.42 -4.98 5.78
C GLU A 21 2.00 -6.22 6.48
N GLU A 22 1.41 -6.62 7.61
CA GLU A 22 1.87 -7.77 8.41
C GLU A 22 1.72 -9.08 7.62
N PHE A 23 0.63 -9.24 6.86
CA PHE A 23 0.41 -10.39 5.98
C PHE A 23 1.50 -10.48 4.90
N VAL A 24 1.79 -9.38 4.20
CA VAL A 24 2.82 -9.36 3.16
C VAL A 24 4.21 -9.54 3.79
N ALA A 25 4.45 -8.97 4.97
CA ALA A 25 5.71 -9.14 5.70
C ALA A 25 5.99 -10.57 6.14
N ALA A 26 4.96 -11.34 6.46
CA ALA A 26 5.13 -12.76 6.78
C ALA A 26 5.70 -13.58 5.61
N ALA A 27 5.51 -13.14 4.36
CA ALA A 27 6.07 -13.77 3.17
C ALA A 27 7.50 -13.32 2.83
N GLY A 28 8.09 -12.39 3.58
CA GLY A 28 9.46 -11.91 3.38
C GLY A 28 9.56 -10.66 2.50
N TRP A 29 10.79 -10.26 2.14
CA TRP A 29 11.10 -9.12 1.26
C TRP A 29 11.30 -9.55 -0.19
N ASP A 30 11.57 -8.60 -1.08
CA ASP A 30 11.81 -8.79 -2.51
C ASP A 30 10.57 -9.29 -3.26
N GLN A 31 9.39 -8.79 -2.86
CA GLN A 31 8.10 -9.15 -3.45
C GLN A 31 7.62 -8.13 -4.48
N GLN A 32 6.93 -8.62 -5.51
CA GLN A 32 6.24 -7.77 -6.47
C GLN A 32 5.08 -7.00 -5.80
N PRO A 33 4.66 -5.86 -6.38
CA PRO A 33 3.48 -5.14 -5.89
C PRO A 33 2.25 -6.05 -5.84
N GLN A 34 1.59 -6.08 -4.69
CA GLN A 34 0.40 -6.88 -4.43
C GLN A 34 -0.82 -6.00 -4.23
N LEU A 35 -1.87 -6.28 -4.99
CA LEU A 35 -3.13 -5.59 -4.92
C LEU A 35 -4.16 -6.41 -4.16
N PHE A 36 -4.96 -5.75 -3.34
CA PHE A 36 -6.02 -6.34 -2.54
C PHE A 36 -7.33 -5.61 -2.78
N ALA A 37 -8.40 -6.37 -3.02
CA ALA A 37 -9.76 -5.84 -3.05
C ALA A 37 -10.34 -5.85 -1.64
N LEU A 38 -10.95 -4.75 -1.21
CA LEU A 38 -11.60 -4.66 0.10
C LEU A 38 -13.10 -4.91 -0.07
N VAL A 39 -13.55 -6.04 0.45
CA VAL A 39 -14.94 -6.50 0.33
C VAL A 39 -15.58 -6.58 1.71
N PRO A 40 -16.85 -6.16 1.89
CA PRO A 40 -17.56 -6.37 3.15
C PRO A 40 -17.61 -7.85 3.51
N THR A 41 -17.09 -8.22 4.68
CA THR A 41 -17.02 -9.62 5.13
C THR A 41 -18.40 -10.27 5.14
N GLU A 42 -19.44 -9.53 5.54
CA GLU A 42 -20.82 -10.04 5.54
C GLU A 42 -21.33 -10.35 4.12
N ALA A 43 -21.01 -9.49 3.14
CA ALA A 43 -21.37 -9.73 1.74
C ALA A 43 -20.62 -10.94 1.18
N LEU A 44 -19.31 -11.02 1.45
CA LEU A 44 -18.47 -12.14 1.04
C LEU A 44 -18.99 -13.47 1.61
N LEU A 45 -19.33 -13.53 2.89
CA LEU A 45 -19.88 -14.74 3.53
C LEU A 45 -21.27 -15.12 3.01
N ARG A 46 -22.08 -14.14 2.57
CA ARG A 46 -23.39 -14.41 1.97
C ARG A 46 -23.26 -15.06 0.59
N GLU A 47 -22.28 -14.64 -0.20
CA GLU A 47 -22.00 -15.20 -1.52
C GLU A 47 -21.18 -16.51 -1.44
N GLN A 48 -20.26 -16.60 -0.49
CA GLN A 48 -19.32 -17.72 -0.31
C GLN A 48 -19.39 -18.25 1.13
N PRO A 49 -20.46 -18.98 1.50
CA PRO A 49 -20.64 -19.47 2.86
C PRO A 49 -19.57 -20.47 3.32
N GLU A 50 -18.87 -21.14 2.39
CA GLU A 50 -17.72 -22.00 2.73
C GLU A 50 -16.55 -21.26 3.41
N LEU A 51 -16.46 -19.93 3.26
CA LEU A 51 -15.41 -19.12 3.87
C LEU A 51 -15.69 -18.79 5.36
N ALA A 52 -16.87 -19.14 5.89
CA ALA A 52 -17.26 -18.82 7.27
C ALA A 52 -16.34 -19.42 8.35
N GLY A 53 -15.63 -20.50 8.05
CA GLY A 53 -14.63 -21.10 8.95
C GLY A 53 -13.21 -20.54 8.79
N GLN A 54 -12.98 -19.68 7.80
CA GLN A 54 -11.66 -19.16 7.43
C GLN A 54 -11.54 -17.64 7.64
N LEU A 55 -12.67 -16.94 7.71
CA LEU A 55 -12.74 -15.49 7.94
C LEU A 55 -13.15 -15.19 9.37
N ASP A 56 -12.62 -14.10 9.91
CA ASP A 56 -13.10 -13.54 11.17
C ASP A 56 -14.39 -12.75 10.92
N PRO A 57 -15.56 -13.21 11.40
CA PRO A 57 -16.82 -12.50 11.20
C PRO A 57 -16.90 -11.18 11.97
N SER A 58 -15.96 -10.90 12.89
CA SER A 58 -15.87 -9.62 13.57
C SER A 58 -15.17 -8.54 12.75
N SER A 59 -14.40 -8.93 11.71
CA SER A 59 -13.82 -7.97 10.77
C SER A 59 -14.87 -7.45 9.80
N ALA A 60 -14.97 -6.12 9.68
CA ALA A 60 -15.92 -5.49 8.78
C ALA A 60 -15.57 -5.70 7.30
N LEU A 61 -14.26 -5.77 6.99
CA LEU A 61 -13.74 -5.88 5.63
C LEU A 61 -12.74 -7.03 5.55
N THR A 62 -12.84 -7.79 4.46
CA THR A 62 -11.86 -8.81 4.12
C THR A 62 -11.00 -8.31 2.95
N PRO A 63 -9.67 -8.23 3.12
CA PRO A 63 -8.76 -7.97 2.01
C PRO A 63 -8.59 -9.25 1.19
N VAL A 64 -8.98 -9.20 -0.08
CA VAL A 64 -8.87 -10.33 -1.02
C VAL A 64 -7.71 -10.06 -1.96
N ALA A 65 -6.65 -10.86 -1.87
CA ALA A 65 -5.48 -10.76 -2.76
C ALA A 65 -5.90 -10.94 -4.23
N GLN A 66 -5.39 -10.07 -5.10
CA GLN A 66 -5.61 -10.13 -6.54
C GLN A 66 -4.41 -10.74 -7.27
N GLU A 67 -4.58 -10.94 -8.57
CA GLU A 67 -3.48 -11.30 -9.46
C GLU A 67 -2.36 -10.25 -9.42
N PRO A 68 -1.09 -10.67 -9.55
CA PRO A 68 0.04 -9.75 -9.56
C PRO A 68 -0.09 -8.77 -10.72
N LEU A 69 0.32 -7.52 -10.45
CA LEU A 69 0.32 -6.48 -11.47
C LEU A 69 1.34 -6.82 -12.57
N PRO A 70 1.06 -6.47 -13.84
CA PRO A 70 2.03 -6.65 -14.91
C PRO A 70 3.32 -5.88 -14.63
N GLU A 71 4.44 -6.32 -15.21
CA GLU A 71 5.77 -5.69 -15.13
C GLU A 71 5.85 -4.35 -15.93
N SER A 72 4.77 -3.57 -15.95
CA SER A 72 4.68 -2.24 -16.54
C SER A 72 4.79 -1.16 -15.45
N ASP A 73 4.76 0.11 -15.85
CA ASP A 73 4.65 1.18 -14.87
C ASP A 73 3.38 1.03 -14.01
N LEU A 74 3.52 1.24 -12.70
CA LEU A 74 2.44 1.02 -11.74
C LEU A 74 1.23 1.90 -12.04
N ALA A 75 1.43 3.16 -12.43
CA ALA A 75 0.32 4.05 -12.73
C ALA A 75 -0.45 3.58 -13.97
N GLU A 76 0.26 3.06 -14.97
CA GLU A 76 -0.36 2.47 -16.16
C GLU A 76 -1.12 1.18 -15.83
N ALA A 77 -0.54 0.32 -14.98
CA ALA A 77 -1.18 -0.91 -14.53
C ALA A 77 -2.49 -0.60 -13.76
N LEU A 78 -2.44 0.31 -12.79
CA LEU A 78 -3.61 0.74 -12.02
C LEU A 78 -4.66 1.40 -12.92
N GLY A 79 -4.26 2.20 -13.90
CA GLY A 79 -5.18 2.86 -14.84
C GLY A 79 -5.99 1.91 -15.72
N ARG A 80 -5.66 0.61 -15.75
CA ARG A 80 -6.42 -0.43 -16.47
C ARG A 80 -7.37 -1.21 -15.57
N ILE A 81 -7.35 -0.95 -14.27
CA ILE A 81 -8.17 -1.66 -13.27
C ILE A 81 -9.48 -0.93 -13.09
N ALA A 82 -10.56 -1.70 -13.14
CA ALA A 82 -11.90 -1.23 -12.81
C ALA A 82 -12.53 -2.20 -11.80
N TRP A 83 -12.97 -1.67 -10.67
CA TRP A 83 -13.53 -2.48 -9.59
C TRP A 83 -15.05 -2.58 -9.66
N PRO A 84 -15.63 -3.79 -9.49
CA PRO A 84 -17.08 -3.95 -9.41
C PRO A 84 -17.64 -3.28 -8.14
N ASP A 85 -18.95 -3.03 -8.12
CA ASP A 85 -19.64 -2.37 -7.01
C ASP A 85 -19.51 -3.12 -5.67
N ALA A 86 -19.28 -4.43 -5.71
CA ALA A 86 -19.03 -5.25 -4.52
C ALA A 86 -17.73 -4.88 -3.79
N VAL A 87 -16.77 -4.27 -4.50
CA VAL A 87 -15.49 -3.82 -3.97
C VAL A 87 -15.64 -2.37 -3.52
N ILE A 88 -15.62 -2.18 -2.21
CA ILE A 88 -15.82 -0.86 -1.59
C ILE A 88 -14.51 -0.10 -1.37
N GLY A 89 -13.37 -0.74 -1.65
CA GLY A 89 -12.04 -0.17 -1.52
C GLY A 89 -10.96 -1.08 -2.06
N CYS A 90 -9.73 -0.62 -2.08
CA CYS A 90 -8.58 -1.43 -2.47
C CYS A 90 -7.36 -1.07 -1.62
N ALA A 91 -6.42 -2.00 -1.51
CA ALA A 91 -5.12 -1.75 -0.91
C ALA A 91 -4.01 -2.23 -1.83
N LEU A 92 -2.89 -1.52 -1.86
CA LEU A 92 -1.69 -1.90 -2.59
C LEU A 92 -0.52 -1.95 -1.62
N ALA A 93 0.18 -3.09 -1.59
CA ALA A 93 1.46 -3.24 -0.93
C ALA A 93 2.57 -3.27 -1.99
N GLN A 94 3.61 -2.46 -1.81
CA GLN A 94 4.78 -2.43 -2.69
C GLN A 94 6.05 -2.15 -1.89
N GLU A 95 7.18 -2.60 -2.42
CA GLU A 95 8.49 -2.29 -1.88
C GLU A 95 9.08 -1.10 -2.65
N ILE A 96 9.56 -0.10 -1.92
CA ILE A 96 10.10 1.16 -2.43
C ILE A 96 11.48 1.41 -1.81
N ILE A 97 12.28 2.22 -2.50
CA ILE A 97 13.54 2.73 -1.98
C ILE A 97 13.35 4.18 -1.56
N ILE A 98 13.75 4.48 -0.34
CA ILE A 98 13.74 5.83 0.21
C ILE A 98 15.19 6.30 0.30
N LEU A 99 15.41 7.52 -0.19
CA LEU A 99 16.68 8.20 -0.03
C LEU A 99 16.52 9.34 0.97
N PRO A 100 17.52 9.60 1.82
CA PRO A 100 17.54 10.81 2.61
C PRO A 100 17.68 12.03 1.68
N PRO A 101 17.19 13.21 2.10
CA PRO A 101 17.21 14.42 1.27
C PRO A 101 18.63 14.88 0.89
N SER A 102 19.63 14.53 1.68
CA SER A 102 21.05 14.72 1.33
C SER A 102 21.44 13.93 0.09
N ALA A 103 21.06 12.65 0.03
CA ALA A 103 21.34 11.75 -1.09
C ALA A 103 20.53 12.10 -2.34
N GLU A 104 19.29 12.58 -2.19
CA GLU A 104 18.48 13.05 -3.32
C GLU A 104 19.18 14.20 -4.09
N SER A 105 19.90 15.06 -3.37
CA SER A 105 20.66 16.18 -3.96
C SER A 105 21.93 15.74 -4.69
N GLU A 106 22.40 14.52 -4.43
CA GLU A 106 23.58 13.93 -5.07
C GLU A 106 23.23 13.12 -6.33
N LEU A 107 21.93 12.88 -6.58
CA LEU A 107 21.47 12.22 -7.79
C LEU A 107 21.71 13.13 -9.02
N PRO A 108 22.25 12.59 -10.13
CA PRO A 108 22.57 13.39 -11.30
C PRO A 108 21.32 14.04 -11.92
N GLU A 109 21.30 15.38 -12.01
CA GLU A 109 20.20 16.13 -12.67
C GLU A 109 19.97 15.69 -14.13
N SER A 110 21.01 15.17 -14.80
CA SER A 110 20.94 14.64 -16.17
C SER A 110 20.07 13.37 -16.31
N GLU A 111 19.69 12.75 -15.20
CA GLU A 111 18.85 11.54 -15.16
C GLU A 111 17.37 11.85 -14.85
N ALA A 112 17.03 13.12 -14.58
CA ALA A 112 15.66 13.55 -14.25
C ALA A 112 14.62 13.28 -15.36
N GLY A 113 15.05 13.04 -16.59
CA GLY A 113 14.18 12.68 -17.71
C GLY A 113 13.95 11.17 -17.90
N ASP A 114 14.71 10.31 -17.22
CA ASP A 114 14.67 8.87 -17.37
C ASP A 114 14.39 8.21 -16.01
N VAL A 115 13.10 7.99 -15.73
CA VAL A 115 12.60 7.42 -14.46
C VAL A 115 13.27 6.07 -14.15
N ALA A 116 13.61 5.28 -15.17
CA ALA A 116 14.25 3.98 -14.98
C ALA A 116 15.68 4.15 -14.44
N ARG A 117 16.44 5.11 -14.96
CA ARG A 117 17.77 5.43 -14.42
C ARG A 117 17.71 6.01 -13.02
N LEU A 118 16.76 6.90 -12.74
CA LEU A 118 16.61 7.48 -11.41
C LEU A 118 16.30 6.39 -10.36
N ARG A 119 15.42 5.44 -10.70
CA ARG A 119 15.14 4.27 -9.85
C ARG A 119 16.39 3.41 -9.63
N GLN A 120 17.18 3.18 -10.68
CA GLN A 120 18.43 2.42 -10.58
C GLN A 120 19.48 3.14 -9.72
N ALA A 121 19.67 4.44 -9.91
CA ALA A 121 20.60 5.24 -9.11
C ALA A 121 20.21 5.26 -7.63
N ALA A 122 18.92 5.36 -7.32
CA ALA A 122 18.42 5.21 -5.96
C ALA A 122 18.66 3.81 -5.39
N ALA A 123 18.47 2.76 -6.20
CA ALA A 123 18.72 1.38 -5.81
C ALA A 123 20.20 1.08 -5.58
N ASP A 124 21.12 1.81 -6.21
CA ASP A 124 22.57 1.63 -6.04
C ASP A 124 23.15 2.52 -4.93
N HIS A 125 22.36 3.46 -4.38
CA HIS A 125 22.84 4.42 -3.38
C HIS A 125 23.23 3.73 -2.06
N PRO A 126 24.34 4.13 -1.41
CA PRO A 126 24.76 3.56 -0.13
C PRO A 126 23.80 3.88 1.03
N ASP A 127 23.26 5.10 1.06
CA ASP A 127 22.32 5.55 2.10
C ASP A 127 20.86 5.18 1.80
N ARG A 128 20.62 4.22 0.91
CA ARG A 128 19.27 3.78 0.58
C ARG A 128 18.63 3.06 1.76
N THR A 129 17.35 3.33 1.98
CA THR A 129 16.52 2.57 2.91
C THR A 129 15.45 1.84 2.12
N GLU A 130 15.42 0.52 2.23
CA GLU A 130 14.34 -0.28 1.68
C GLU A 130 13.12 -0.13 2.58
N ALA A 131 11.96 0.13 1.99
CA ALA A 131 10.71 0.29 2.71
C ALA A 131 9.59 -0.48 2.02
N ARG A 132 8.71 -1.09 2.79
CA ARG A 132 7.43 -1.59 2.29
C ARG A 132 6.37 -0.57 2.59
N LEU A 133 5.69 -0.09 1.55
CA LEU A 133 4.58 0.83 1.65
C LEU A 133 3.28 0.10 1.32
N VAL A 134 2.32 0.18 2.23
CA VAL A 134 0.94 -0.25 2.01
C VAL A 134 0.04 0.98 2.03
N ALA A 135 -0.72 1.18 0.96
CA ALA A 135 -1.77 2.20 0.89
C ALA A 135 -3.12 1.52 0.73
N ALA A 136 -4.07 1.84 1.60
CA ALA A 136 -5.45 1.35 1.55
C ALA A 136 -6.42 2.52 1.41
N VAL A 137 -7.38 2.39 0.50
CA VAL A 137 -8.37 3.43 0.21
C VAL A 137 -9.76 2.83 0.15
N LEU A 138 -10.75 3.58 0.66
CA LEU A 138 -12.16 3.28 0.47
C LEU A 138 -12.75 4.21 -0.61
N ARG A 139 -13.69 3.69 -1.41
CA ARG A 139 -14.34 4.38 -2.53
C ARG A 139 -14.93 5.72 -2.11
N ASP A 140 -15.67 5.74 -1.01
CA ASP A 140 -16.34 6.93 -0.47
C ASP A 140 -15.80 7.32 0.92
N GLY A 141 -14.52 7.05 1.18
CA GLY A 141 -14.01 7.10 2.55
C GLY A 141 -12.54 7.47 2.72
N PRO A 142 -12.03 7.34 3.95
CA PRO A 142 -10.66 7.67 4.28
C PRO A 142 -9.66 6.75 3.56
N ALA A 143 -8.42 7.21 3.52
CA ALA A 143 -7.27 6.41 3.15
C ALA A 143 -6.36 6.26 4.37
N ALA A 144 -5.60 5.17 4.40
CA ALA A 144 -4.49 5.01 5.32
C ALA A 144 -3.27 4.50 4.58
N CYS A 145 -2.09 4.91 5.04
CA CYS A 145 -0.84 4.35 4.59
C CYS A 145 -0.02 3.88 5.79
N VAL A 146 0.60 2.73 5.62
CA VAL A 146 1.53 2.11 6.57
C VAL A 146 2.82 1.84 5.83
N MET A 147 3.94 2.17 6.44
CA MET A 147 5.25 1.96 5.86
C MET A 147 6.17 1.27 6.85
N ARG A 148 6.75 0.15 6.45
CA ARG A 148 7.81 -0.55 7.19
C ARG A 148 9.16 -0.20 6.58
N LEU A 149 10.06 0.38 7.35
CA LEU A 149 11.45 0.64 7.00
C LEU A 149 12.29 -0.58 7.40
N ARG A 150 13.06 -1.15 6.48
CA ARG A 150 13.91 -2.31 6.72
C ARG A 150 15.24 -1.88 7.34
N GLY A 151 15.61 -2.48 8.48
CA GLY A 151 16.93 -2.26 9.09
C GLY A 151 17.23 -0.79 9.40
N TYR A 152 16.20 -0.03 9.77
CA TYR A 152 16.32 1.39 10.09
C TYR A 152 16.97 1.57 11.47
N THR A 153 17.84 2.57 11.55
CA THR A 153 18.54 2.93 12.79
C THR A 153 18.05 4.29 13.25
N GLN A 154 17.24 4.31 14.30
CA GLN A 154 16.61 5.54 14.80
C GLN A 154 17.62 6.52 15.44
N THR A 155 18.75 6.00 15.94
CA THR A 155 19.88 6.76 16.51
C THR A 155 21.18 6.00 16.27
N GLU A 156 22.32 6.69 16.12
CA GLU A 156 23.63 6.06 15.81
C GLU A 156 24.05 4.91 16.75
N ASP A 157 23.54 4.88 17.99
CA ASP A 157 23.82 3.83 18.99
C ASP A 157 22.78 2.69 19.04
N ALA A 158 21.73 2.73 18.20
CA ALA A 158 20.67 1.72 18.21
C ALA A 158 20.98 0.58 17.23
N GLU A 159 20.62 -0.64 17.63
CA GLU A 159 20.65 -1.80 16.73
C GLU A 159 19.66 -1.56 15.58
N PRO A 160 20.05 -1.86 14.32
CA PRO A 160 19.16 -1.72 13.17
C PRO A 160 17.95 -2.66 13.34
N ALA A 161 16.76 -2.08 13.26
CA ALA A 161 15.50 -2.79 13.41
C ALA A 161 14.47 -2.29 12.39
N ASP A 162 13.45 -3.09 12.14
CA ASP A 162 12.36 -2.63 11.30
C ASP A 162 11.52 -1.58 12.06
N GLU A 163 11.31 -0.42 11.44
CA GLU A 163 10.46 0.64 11.98
C GLU A 163 9.16 0.74 11.20
N ILE A 164 8.02 0.90 11.88
CA ILE A 164 6.72 1.07 11.22
C ILE A 164 6.19 2.48 11.43
N VAL A 165 5.87 3.14 10.33
CA VAL A 165 5.35 4.51 10.26
C VAL A 165 3.95 4.47 9.68
N GLU A 166 2.99 5.08 10.35
CA GLU A 166 1.58 5.13 9.92
C GLU A 166 1.18 6.58 9.74
N HIS A 167 0.93 7.00 8.50
CA HIS A 167 0.51 8.36 8.20
C HIS A 167 -0.24 8.42 6.86
N PRO A 168 -1.42 9.08 6.78
CA PRO A 168 -2.25 9.08 5.56
C PRO A 168 -1.57 9.73 4.35
N ASP A 169 -0.65 10.67 4.58
CA ASP A 169 0.06 11.40 3.52
C ASP A 169 1.43 10.80 3.14
N LEU A 170 1.72 9.54 3.50
CA LEU A 170 2.99 8.90 3.09
C LEU A 170 3.10 8.74 1.57
N ALA A 171 1.97 8.56 0.89
CA ALA A 171 1.96 8.27 -0.54
C ALA A 171 0.74 8.91 -1.23
N PRO A 172 0.65 10.25 -1.28
CA PRO A 172 -0.51 10.94 -1.81
C PRO A 172 -0.78 10.56 -3.28
N ASN A 173 0.27 10.47 -4.11
CA ASN A 173 0.13 10.08 -5.51
C ASN A 173 -0.41 8.64 -5.68
N LEU A 174 -0.02 7.72 -4.79
CA LEU A 174 -0.49 6.34 -4.82
C LEU A 174 -1.95 6.27 -4.36
N VAL A 175 -2.30 6.97 -3.29
CA VAL A 175 -3.68 7.07 -2.80
C VAL A 175 -4.61 7.59 -3.91
N GLU A 176 -4.21 8.65 -4.60
CA GLU A 176 -4.98 9.19 -5.73
C GLU A 176 -5.10 8.20 -6.88
N ALA A 177 -4.02 7.50 -7.25
CA ALA A 177 -4.05 6.48 -8.29
C ALA A 177 -5.00 5.32 -7.93
N LEU A 178 -4.98 4.86 -6.68
CA LEU A 178 -5.89 3.82 -6.20
C LEU A 178 -7.35 4.30 -6.20
N ARG A 179 -7.61 5.54 -5.80
CA ARG A 179 -8.95 6.13 -5.87
C ARG A 179 -9.48 6.20 -7.31
N ALA A 180 -8.61 6.52 -8.26
CA ALA A 180 -8.98 6.52 -9.68
C ALA A 180 -9.41 5.15 -10.19
N THR A 181 -8.88 4.04 -9.63
CA THR A 181 -9.34 2.69 -9.99
C THR A 181 -10.75 2.38 -9.49
N LEU A 182 -11.21 3.11 -8.47
CA LEU A 182 -12.52 2.97 -7.83
C LEU A 182 -13.57 3.94 -8.38
N THR A 183 -13.24 4.75 -9.40
CA THR A 183 -14.26 5.52 -10.12
C THR A 183 -14.92 4.66 -11.19
N PRO A 184 -16.25 4.71 -11.35
CA PRO A 184 -17.00 3.93 -12.34
C PRO A 184 -16.74 4.37 -13.79
#